data_AF-A0A3L6REG8-F1
#
_entry.id   AF-A0A3L6REG8-F1
#
_cell.length_a   1.000
_cell.length_b   1.000
_cell.length_c   1.000
_cell.angle_alpha   90.00
_cell.angle_beta   90.00
_cell.angle_gamma   90.00
#
_symmetry.space_group_name_H-M   'P 1'
#
loop_
_entity.id
_entity.type
_entity.pdbx_description
1 polymer ?
#
loop_
_entity_poly.entity_id
_entity_poly.type
_entity_poly.pdbx_seq_one_letter_code
_entity_poly.pdbx_strand_id
1 'polypeptide(L)'
;MEAVEAYRTLLALVQAQRKAYGSIKNGAEEDEDKVSEFEVWQGLANLYSSLSYWRDAEICLQKAKALKTYSATTVHAEGNLHEVREKIQDALAAYFNALSMEVEHVPSKVSIGALLAKKGPKYLPVARCFLSDALRLEPTNRMAWFYLGKVHKHDGRLADAADCFQAASMLEDSDPVESFRSL
;
A
#
# COMPACT_ATOMS: atom_id res chain seq x y z
N MET A 1 -20.06 8.73 12.68
CA MET A 1 -19.76 8.22 14.04
C MET A 1 -20.02 6.73 14.13
N GLU A 2 -21.17 6.24 13.64
CA GLU A 2 -21.59 4.83 13.81
C GLU A 2 -20.73 3.78 13.08
N ALA A 3 -20.13 4.08 11.91
CA ALA A 3 -19.41 3.06 11.14
C ALA A 3 -18.04 2.67 11.76
N VAL A 4 -17.33 3.64 12.35
CA VAL A 4 -16.05 3.41 13.05
C VAL A 4 -16.28 2.67 14.37
N GLU A 5 -17.41 2.92 15.03
CA GLU A 5 -17.84 2.18 16.22
C GLU A 5 -18.31 0.77 15.87
N ALA A 6 -19.06 0.61 14.78
CA ALA A 6 -19.47 -0.69 14.25
C ALA A 6 -18.26 -1.56 13.89
N TYR A 7 -17.24 -0.98 13.26
CA TYR A 7 -16.03 -1.71 12.91
C TYR A 7 -15.18 -2.04 14.16
N ARG A 8 -15.04 -1.12 15.11
CA ARG A 8 -14.38 -1.39 16.40
C ARG A 8 -15.08 -2.47 17.23
N THR A 9 -16.41 -2.45 17.24
CA THR A 9 -17.20 -3.46 17.94
C THR A 9 -17.06 -4.81 17.27
N LEU A 10 -17.08 -4.88 15.92
CA LEU A 10 -16.79 -6.10 15.18
C LEU A 10 -15.37 -6.62 15.46
N LEU A 11 -14.37 -5.76 15.45
CA LEU A 11 -12.98 -6.15 15.72
C LEU A 11 -12.79 -6.64 17.17
N ALA A 12 -13.41 -5.96 18.13
CA ALA A 12 -13.42 -6.38 19.53
C ALA A 12 -14.17 -7.71 19.72
N LEU A 13 -15.23 -7.96 18.96
CA LEU A 13 -15.99 -9.21 18.97
C LEU A 13 -15.16 -10.37 18.42
N VAL A 14 -14.46 -10.16 17.31
CA VAL A 14 -13.55 -11.15 16.70
C VAL A 14 -12.40 -11.48 17.66
N GLN A 15 -11.81 -10.48 18.30
CA GLN A 15 -10.76 -10.66 19.30
C GLN A 15 -11.26 -11.38 20.57
N ALA A 16 -12.46 -11.04 21.04
CA ALA A 16 -13.08 -11.69 22.19
C ALA A 16 -13.46 -13.15 21.92
N GLN A 17 -13.98 -13.46 20.73
CA GLN A 17 -14.30 -14.83 20.30
C GLN A 17 -13.03 -15.69 20.19
N ARG A 18 -11.93 -15.13 19.68
CA ARG A 18 -10.62 -15.81 19.64
C ARG A 18 -10.09 -16.14 21.05
N LYS A 19 -10.30 -15.23 22.02
CA LYS A 19 -9.94 -15.46 23.43
C LYS A 19 -10.82 -16.53 24.11
N ALA A 20 -12.08 -16.63 23.72
CA ALA A 20 -13.00 -17.67 24.20
C ALA A 20 -12.70 -19.04 23.58
N TYR A 21 -12.27 -19.09 22.31
CA TYR A 21 -11.90 -20.32 21.60
C TYR A 21 -10.46 -20.80 21.88
N GLY A 22 -9.56 -19.89 22.28
CA GLY A 22 -8.17 -20.20 22.65
C GLY A 22 -8.01 -21.05 23.92
N SER A 23 -9.10 -21.47 24.57
CA SER A 23 -9.03 -22.43 25.69
C SER A 23 -9.07 -23.90 25.24
N ILE A 24 -9.19 -24.20 23.95
CA ILE A 24 -9.19 -25.58 23.42
C ILE A 24 -8.24 -25.70 22.21
N LYS A 25 -6.93 -25.53 22.43
CA LYS A 25 -5.88 -26.37 21.83
C LYS A 25 -4.50 -25.88 22.27
N ASN A 26 -3.83 -26.72 23.06
CA ASN A 26 -2.39 -26.64 23.26
C ASN A 26 -1.67 -27.19 22.01
N GLY A 27 -0.60 -26.52 21.60
CA GLY A 27 0.51 -27.14 20.89
C GLY A 27 0.71 -26.66 19.46
N ALA A 28 1.80 -25.88 19.30
CA ALA A 28 2.53 -25.58 18.08
C ALA A 28 1.87 -24.60 17.08
N GLU A 29 2.63 -23.54 16.77
CA GLU A 29 2.45 -22.59 15.65
C GLU A 29 1.36 -21.53 15.84
N GLU A 30 1.61 -20.55 16.72
CA GLU A 30 0.84 -19.29 16.77
C GLU A 30 1.75 -18.09 16.52
N ASP A 31 2.32 -17.98 15.32
CA ASP A 31 2.92 -16.70 14.86
C ASP A 31 2.54 -16.36 13.41
N GLU A 32 1.52 -17.01 12.85
CA GLU A 32 1.21 -16.91 11.41
C GLU A 32 -0.02 -16.05 11.06
N ASP A 33 -0.75 -15.49 12.03
CA ASP A 33 -1.88 -14.60 11.68
C ASP A 33 -2.31 -13.65 12.82
N LYS A 34 -1.47 -12.65 13.11
CA LYS A 34 -1.81 -11.50 13.95
C LYS A 34 -1.73 -10.24 13.10
N VAL A 35 -2.82 -9.89 12.42
CA VAL A 35 -2.99 -8.55 11.84
C VAL A 35 -2.78 -7.53 12.94
N SER A 36 -1.74 -6.70 12.80
CA SER A 36 -1.40 -5.69 13.78
C SER A 36 -2.49 -4.64 13.85
N GLU A 37 -2.83 -4.11 15.04
CA GLU A 37 -3.77 -2.98 15.15
C GLU A 37 -3.33 -1.80 14.26
N PHE A 38 -2.02 -1.64 14.06
CA PHE A 38 -1.44 -0.70 13.10
C PHE A 38 -1.93 -0.94 11.65
N GLU A 39 -1.85 -2.18 11.16
CA GLU A 39 -2.24 -2.55 9.80
C GLU A 39 -3.74 -2.33 9.58
N VAL A 40 -4.56 -2.59 10.60
CA VAL A 40 -5.99 -2.30 10.57
C VAL A 40 -6.25 -0.81 10.41
N TRP A 41 -5.63 0.04 11.24
CA TRP A 41 -5.80 1.49 11.15
C TRP A 41 -5.27 2.05 9.82
N GLN A 42 -4.18 1.48 9.30
CA GLN A 42 -3.63 1.85 8.00
C GLN A 42 -4.55 1.45 6.84
N GLY A 43 -5.10 0.23 6.86
CA GLY A 43 -6.06 -0.25 5.87
C GLY A 43 -7.33 0.60 5.85
N LEU A 44 -7.86 0.96 7.02
CA LEU A 44 -9.00 1.87 7.14
C LEU A 44 -8.69 3.27 6.60
N ALA A 45 -7.49 3.80 6.86
CA ALA A 45 -7.09 5.09 6.32
C ALA A 45 -7.09 5.06 4.77
N ASN A 46 -6.58 3.99 4.17
CA ASN A 46 -6.58 3.81 2.71
C ASN A 46 -8.01 3.70 2.16
N LEU A 47 -8.88 2.92 2.81
CA LEU A 47 -10.29 2.77 2.41
C LEU A 47 -11.07 4.08 2.50
N TYR A 48 -10.96 4.80 3.62
CA TYR A 48 -11.64 6.10 3.76
C TYR A 48 -11.08 7.14 2.79
N SER A 49 -9.79 7.05 2.45
CA SER A 49 -9.19 7.90 1.41
C SER A 49 -9.81 7.65 0.04
N SER A 50 -9.95 6.38 -0.38
CA SER A 50 -10.55 6.04 -1.68
C SER A 50 -12.03 6.45 -1.77
N LEU A 51 -12.74 6.46 -0.64
CA LEU A 51 -14.12 6.94 -0.51
C LEU A 51 -14.25 8.47 -0.34
N SER A 52 -13.13 9.22 -0.37
CA SER A 52 -13.11 10.67 -0.15
C SER A 52 -13.61 11.14 1.23
N TYR A 53 -13.66 10.25 2.22
CA TYR A 53 -13.97 10.59 3.62
C TYR A 53 -12.73 11.07 4.35
N TRP A 54 -12.30 12.29 4.01
CA TRP A 54 -11.01 12.86 4.40
C TRP A 54 -10.77 12.95 5.90
N ARG A 55 -11.82 13.30 6.67
CA ARG A 55 -11.73 13.44 8.13
C ARG A 55 -11.50 12.09 8.79
N ASP A 56 -12.25 11.07 8.38
CA ASP A 56 -12.15 9.73 8.95
C ASP A 56 -10.82 9.07 8.57
N ALA A 57 -10.35 9.28 7.33
CA ALA A 57 -9.02 8.83 6.89
C ALA A 57 -7.90 9.41 7.76
N GLU A 58 -7.96 10.71 8.05
CA GLU A 58 -6.97 11.40 8.88
C GLU A 58 -7.00 10.94 10.34
N ILE A 59 -8.19 10.70 10.90
CA ILE A 59 -8.35 10.10 12.24
C ILE A 59 -7.75 8.69 12.29
N CYS A 60 -7.99 7.86 11.27
CA CYS A 60 -7.43 6.51 11.20
C CYS A 60 -5.90 6.54 11.11
N LEU A 61 -5.36 7.46 10.30
CA LEU A 61 -3.92 7.64 10.13
C LEU A 61 -3.25 8.15 11.43
N GLN A 62 -3.88 9.08 12.15
CA GLN A 62 -3.40 9.52 13.46
C GLN A 62 -3.32 8.37 14.48
N LYS A 63 -4.29 7.45 14.46
CA LYS A 63 -4.25 6.25 15.32
C LYS A 63 -3.16 5.27 14.90
N ALA A 64 -2.97 5.04 13.60
CA ALA A 64 -1.85 4.24 13.11
C ALA A 64 -0.51 4.84 13.56
N LYS A 65 -0.37 6.17 13.47
CA LYS A 65 0.83 6.91 13.90
C LYS A 65 1.04 6.87 15.41
N ALA A 66 -0.01 6.79 16.22
CA ALA A 66 0.12 6.62 17.66
C ALA A 66 0.67 5.24 18.06
N LEU A 67 0.45 4.22 17.23
CA LEU A 67 0.96 2.86 17.45
C LEU A 67 2.39 2.67 16.93
N LYS A 68 2.66 3.16 15.72
CA LYS A 68 4.01 3.21 15.13
C LYS A 68 4.35 4.64 14.77
N THR A 69 4.88 5.34 15.77
CA THR A 69 5.35 6.71 15.63
C THR A 69 6.55 6.72 14.69
N TYR A 70 6.39 7.33 13.51
CA TYR A 70 7.45 7.47 12.50
C TYR A 70 8.03 6.13 11.99
N SER A 71 7.23 5.35 11.25
CA SER A 71 7.75 4.36 10.29
C SER A 71 7.55 4.82 8.84
N ALA A 72 8.36 4.29 7.92
CA ALA A 72 8.24 4.59 6.48
C ALA A 72 6.83 4.26 5.96
N THR A 73 6.21 3.20 6.47
CA THR A 73 4.84 2.80 6.14
C THR A 73 3.78 3.82 6.55
N THR A 74 3.89 4.45 7.73
CA THR A 74 2.93 5.47 8.17
C THR A 74 3.07 6.76 7.37
N VAL A 75 4.31 7.17 7.08
CA VAL A 75 4.58 8.37 6.26
C VAL A 75 4.21 8.14 4.80
N HIS A 76 4.38 6.92 4.29
CA HIS A 76 3.87 6.53 2.97
C HIS A 76 2.35 6.63 2.90
N ALA A 77 1.63 6.18 3.93
CA ALA A 77 0.18 6.31 3.98
C ALA A 77 -0.30 7.79 4.02
N GLU A 78 0.47 8.69 4.64
CA GLU A 78 0.25 10.15 4.51
C GLU A 78 0.38 10.59 3.04
N GLY A 79 1.38 10.10 2.32
CA GLY A 79 1.56 10.35 0.89
C GLY A 79 0.38 9.88 0.03
N ASN A 80 -0.14 8.68 0.29
CA ASN A 80 -1.32 8.15 -0.39
C ASN A 80 -2.54 9.06 -0.18
N LEU A 81 -2.75 9.53 1.06
CA LEU A 81 -3.84 10.46 1.37
C LEU A 81 -3.69 11.79 0.60
N HIS A 82 -2.48 12.33 0.49
CA HIS A 82 -2.22 13.52 -0.32
C HIS A 82 -2.44 13.29 -1.81
N GLU A 83 -2.07 12.13 -2.33
CA GLU A 83 -2.25 11.77 -3.74
C GLU A 83 -3.73 11.68 -4.10
N VAL A 84 -4.55 11.03 -3.28
CA VAL A 84 -6.00 10.92 -3.49
C VAL A 84 -6.70 12.28 -3.37
N ARG A 85 -6.12 13.23 -2.61
CA ARG A 85 -6.54 14.63 -2.55
C ARG A 85 -6.01 15.49 -3.71
N GLU A 86 -5.38 14.87 -4.71
CA GLU A 86 -4.73 15.52 -5.87
C GLU A 86 -3.58 16.49 -5.51
N LYS A 87 -3.06 16.43 -4.28
CA LYS A 87 -1.94 17.26 -3.79
C LYS A 87 -0.62 16.59 -4.13
N ILE A 88 -0.28 16.56 -5.41
CA ILE A 88 0.86 15.77 -5.93
C ILE A 88 2.22 16.17 -5.32
N GLN A 89 2.45 17.46 -5.02
CA GLN A 89 3.72 17.88 -4.41
C GLN A 89 3.84 17.37 -2.97
N ASP A 90 2.77 17.47 -2.19
CA ASP A 90 2.73 16.97 -0.80
C ASP A 90 2.88 15.44 -0.78
N ALA A 91 2.25 14.74 -1.72
CA ALA A 91 2.38 13.29 -1.85
C ALA A 91 3.83 12.86 -2.13
N LEU A 92 4.49 13.51 -3.10
CA LEU A 92 5.90 13.25 -3.39
C LEU A 92 6.79 13.53 -2.18
N ALA A 93 6.57 14.66 -1.47
CA ALA A 93 7.33 14.99 -0.28
C ALA A 93 7.18 13.92 0.81
N ALA A 94 5.96 13.45 1.05
CA ALA A 94 5.72 12.36 1.99
C ALA A 94 6.41 11.05 1.57
N TYR A 95 6.34 10.66 0.30
CA TYR A 95 7.03 9.46 -0.17
C TYR A 95 8.56 9.56 -0.05
N PHE A 96 9.15 10.72 -0.34
CA PHE A 96 10.59 10.95 -0.13
C PHE A 96 10.97 10.93 1.36
N ASN A 97 10.11 11.45 2.24
CA ASN A 97 10.30 11.36 3.68
C ASN A 97 10.28 9.91 4.14
N ALA A 98 9.36 9.08 3.62
CA ALA A 98 9.35 7.65 3.89
C ALA A 98 10.66 6.97 3.45
N LEU A 99 11.20 7.32 2.27
CA LEU A 99 12.50 6.81 1.83
C LEU A 99 13.70 7.32 2.66
N SER A 100 13.57 8.49 3.29
CA SER A 100 14.60 9.00 4.20
C SER A 100 14.65 8.21 5.51
N MET A 101 13.56 7.52 5.85
CA MET A 101 13.46 6.66 7.03
C MET A 101 13.84 5.22 6.71
N GLU A 102 13.41 4.73 5.55
CA GLU A 102 13.74 3.39 5.05
C GLU A 102 14.05 3.47 3.56
N VAL A 103 15.34 3.42 3.22
CA VAL A 103 15.84 3.59 1.85
C VAL A 103 15.32 2.49 0.91
N GLU A 104 14.98 1.32 1.46
CA GLU A 104 14.51 0.15 0.72
C GLU A 104 12.97 0.03 0.68
N HIS A 105 12.22 1.03 1.17
CA HIS A 105 10.77 0.97 1.22
C HIS A 105 10.12 0.94 -0.18
N VAL A 106 9.82 -0.28 -0.66
CA VAL A 106 9.32 -0.56 -2.01
C VAL A 106 8.05 0.22 -2.37
N PRO A 107 7.00 0.28 -1.52
CA PRO A 107 5.78 1.02 -1.86
C PRO A 107 6.04 2.49 -2.20
N SER A 108 6.95 3.15 -1.47
CA SER A 108 7.31 4.56 -1.75
C SER A 108 8.06 4.72 -3.07
N LYS A 109 8.97 3.79 -3.41
CA LYS A 109 9.67 3.80 -4.71
C LYS A 109 8.66 3.67 -5.86
N VAL A 110 7.71 2.74 -5.72
CA VAL A 110 6.65 2.54 -6.72
C VAL A 110 5.78 3.79 -6.87
N SER A 111 5.29 4.39 -5.78
CA SER A 111 4.46 5.60 -5.85
C SER A 111 5.22 6.81 -6.42
N ILE A 112 6.50 7.00 -6.06
CA ILE A 112 7.33 8.06 -6.67
C ILE A 112 7.49 7.81 -8.17
N GLY A 113 7.81 6.58 -8.57
CA GLY A 113 7.93 6.20 -9.98
C GLY A 113 6.66 6.46 -10.76
N ALA A 114 5.50 6.07 -10.22
CA ALA A 114 4.18 6.29 -10.79
C ALA A 114 3.87 7.78 -11.01
N LEU A 115 4.07 8.60 -9.96
CA LEU A 115 3.81 10.04 -10.03
C LEU A 115 4.75 10.76 -10.99
N LEU A 116 6.03 10.40 -11.01
CA LEU A 116 7.01 10.95 -11.95
C LEU A 116 6.66 10.58 -13.40
N ALA A 117 6.24 9.34 -13.65
CA ALA A 117 5.79 8.92 -14.98
C ALA A 117 4.59 9.75 -15.46
N LYS A 118 3.62 10.02 -14.57
CA LYS A 118 2.45 10.86 -14.86
C LYS A 118 2.82 12.33 -15.11
N LYS A 119 3.87 12.84 -14.48
CA LYS A 119 4.32 14.23 -14.59
C LYS A 119 4.90 14.57 -15.97
N GLY A 120 5.35 13.56 -16.73
CA GLY A 120 5.65 13.68 -18.15
C GLY A 120 7.08 13.30 -18.56
N PRO A 121 7.43 13.46 -19.85
CA PRO A 121 8.62 12.88 -20.48
C PRO A 121 9.95 13.20 -19.79
N LYS A 122 10.07 14.43 -19.25
CA LYS A 122 11.28 14.89 -18.54
C LYS A 122 11.64 14.03 -17.33
N TYR A 123 10.65 13.38 -16.71
CA TYR A 123 10.82 12.63 -15.48
C TYR A 123 10.92 11.11 -15.69
N LEU A 124 10.72 10.62 -16.92
CA LEU A 124 10.74 9.19 -17.25
C LEU A 124 12.04 8.47 -16.85
N PRO A 125 13.25 9.07 -17.03
CA PRO A 125 14.47 8.40 -16.59
C PRO A 125 14.51 8.17 -15.08
N VAL A 126 14.07 9.15 -14.29
CA VAL A 126 14.04 9.05 -12.83
C VAL A 126 12.95 8.08 -12.38
N ALA A 127 11.77 8.12 -13.02
CA ALA A 127 10.69 7.18 -12.77
C ALA A 127 11.15 5.73 -12.99
N ARG A 128 11.83 5.48 -14.12
CA ARG A 128 12.44 4.18 -14.44
C ARG A 128 13.40 3.71 -13.36
N CYS A 129 14.29 4.58 -12.87
CA CYS A 129 15.24 4.21 -11.81
C CYS A 129 14.52 3.74 -10.54
N PHE A 130 13.51 4.48 -10.06
CA PHE A 130 12.76 4.07 -8.86
C PHE A 130 12.00 2.75 -9.06
N LEU A 131 11.41 2.55 -10.24
CA LEU A 131 10.65 1.33 -10.55
C LEU A 131 11.56 0.11 -10.73
N SER A 132 12.70 0.27 -11.41
CA SER A 132 13.70 -0.80 -11.52
C SER A 132 14.33 -1.14 -10.18
N ASP A 133 14.54 -0.16 -9.31
CA ASP A 133 15.05 -0.40 -7.96
C ASP A 133 14.01 -1.09 -7.06
N ALA A 134 12.73 -0.72 -7.18
CA ALA A 134 11.62 -1.44 -6.55
C ALA A 134 11.59 -2.91 -6.98
N LEU A 135 11.71 -3.19 -8.29
CA LEU A 135 11.74 -4.55 -8.83
C LEU A 135 13.00 -5.35 -8.47
N ARG A 136 14.12 -4.67 -8.18
CA ARG A 136 15.31 -5.33 -7.66
C ARG A 136 15.10 -5.85 -6.25
N LEU A 137 14.36 -5.11 -5.43
CA LEU A 137 14.03 -5.48 -4.05
C LEU A 137 12.87 -6.48 -4.00
N GLU A 138 11.84 -6.27 -4.82
CA GLU A 138 10.65 -7.11 -4.90
C GLU A 138 10.31 -7.41 -6.37
N PRO A 139 10.90 -8.47 -6.95
CA PRO A 139 10.69 -8.82 -8.37
C PRO A 139 9.24 -9.19 -8.72
N THR A 140 8.45 -9.56 -7.72
CA THR A 140 7.04 -9.93 -7.84
C THR A 140 6.09 -8.74 -7.64
N ASN A 141 6.60 -7.51 -7.50
CA ASN A 141 5.75 -6.35 -7.31
C ASN A 141 5.00 -5.98 -8.61
N ARG A 142 3.73 -6.39 -8.70
CA ARG A 142 2.85 -6.13 -9.84
C ARG A 142 2.79 -4.65 -10.23
N MET A 143 2.64 -3.76 -9.26
CA MET A 143 2.47 -2.33 -9.52
C MET A 143 3.74 -1.72 -10.10
N ALA A 144 4.91 -2.16 -9.63
CA ALA A 144 6.19 -1.73 -10.19
C ALA A 144 6.33 -2.13 -11.67
N TRP A 145 5.98 -3.37 -12.03
CA TRP A 145 5.94 -3.82 -13.43
C TRP A 145 4.98 -3.01 -14.29
N PHE A 146 3.76 -2.77 -13.79
CA PHE A 146 2.75 -1.99 -14.50
C PHE A 146 3.22 -0.55 -14.78
N TYR A 147 3.76 0.13 -13.78
CA TYR A 147 4.26 1.50 -13.97
C TYR A 147 5.53 1.54 -14.82
N LEU A 148 6.39 0.52 -14.76
CA LEU A 148 7.55 0.43 -15.64
C LEU A 148 7.12 0.27 -17.10
N GLY A 149 6.09 -0.53 -17.36
CA GLY A 149 5.46 -0.65 -18.68
C GLY A 149 4.89 0.68 -19.19
N LYS A 150 4.22 1.46 -18.32
CA LYS A 150 3.79 2.82 -18.67
C LYS A 150 4.96 3.73 -19.04
N VAL A 151 6.07 3.66 -18.30
CA VAL A 151 7.28 4.43 -18.58
C VAL A 151 7.91 4.03 -19.92
N HIS A 152 8.00 2.73 -20.24
CA HIS A 152 8.46 2.25 -21.55
C HIS A 152 7.53 2.67 -22.70
N LYS A 153 6.21 2.61 -22.50
CA LYS A 153 5.23 3.08 -23.48
C LYS A 153 5.40 4.56 -23.78
N HIS A 154 5.62 5.40 -22.76
CA HIS A 154 5.89 6.83 -22.96
C HIS A 154 7.22 7.10 -23.68
N ASP A 155 8.23 6.27 -23.47
CA ASP A 155 9.51 6.29 -24.19
C ASP A 155 9.41 5.75 -25.65
N GLY A 156 8.24 5.27 -26.09
CA GLY A 156 8.06 4.66 -27.40
C GLY A 156 8.59 3.22 -27.52
N ARG A 157 9.06 2.63 -26.42
CA ARG A 157 9.57 1.25 -26.36
C ARG A 157 8.42 0.27 -26.14
N LEU A 158 7.66 0.03 -27.21
CA LEU A 158 6.42 -0.74 -27.14
C LEU A 158 6.64 -2.22 -26.81
N ALA A 159 7.75 -2.83 -27.26
CA ALA A 159 8.10 -4.21 -26.93
C ALA A 159 8.35 -4.37 -25.42
N ASP A 160 9.29 -3.58 -24.86
CA ASP A 160 9.56 -3.55 -23.42
C ASP A 160 8.29 -3.29 -22.59
N ALA A 161 7.41 -2.40 -23.09
CA ALA A 161 6.15 -2.11 -22.41
C ALA A 161 5.23 -3.32 -22.38
N ALA A 162 5.10 -4.04 -23.49
CA ALA A 162 4.29 -5.26 -23.58
C ALA A 162 4.80 -6.33 -22.61
N ASP A 163 6.12 -6.55 -22.55
CA ASP A 163 6.74 -7.51 -21.63
C ASP A 163 6.46 -7.14 -20.17
N CYS A 164 6.59 -5.85 -19.82
CA CYS A 164 6.28 -5.37 -18.47
C CYS A 164 4.80 -5.56 -18.10
N PHE A 165 3.88 -5.28 -19.03
CA PHE A 165 2.44 -5.47 -18.78
C PHE A 165 2.07 -6.95 -18.68
N GLN A 166 2.71 -7.82 -19.47
CA GLN A 166 2.53 -9.26 -19.37
C GLN A 166 3.00 -9.77 -18.01
N ALA A 167 4.17 -9.34 -17.54
CA ALA A 167 4.66 -9.67 -16.20
C ALA A 167 3.68 -9.20 -15.10
N ALA A 168 3.17 -7.97 -15.19
CA ALA A 168 2.18 -7.46 -14.25
C ALA A 168 0.86 -8.26 -14.26
N SER A 169 0.40 -8.72 -15.43
CA SER A 169 -0.80 -9.54 -15.56
C SER A 169 -0.61 -10.94 -14.97
N MET A 170 0.54 -11.58 -15.24
CA MET A 170 0.85 -12.89 -14.68
C MET A 170 0.93 -12.86 -13.15
N LEU A 171 1.42 -11.76 -12.59
CA LEU A 171 1.50 -11.58 -11.14
C LEU A 171 0.11 -11.34 -10.51
N GLU A 172 -0.80 -10.65 -11.19
CA GLU A 172 -2.20 -10.51 -10.76
C GLU A 172 -2.92 -11.86 -10.67
N ASP A 173 -2.73 -12.71 -11.69
CA ASP A 173 -3.36 -14.02 -11.74
C ASP A 173 -2.78 -15.01 -10.71
N SER A 174 -1.57 -14.71 -10.20
CA SER A 174 -0.89 -15.49 -9.16
C SER A 174 -1.14 -14.99 -7.74
N ASP A 175 -1.60 -13.75 -7.57
CA ASP A 175 -2.08 -13.29 -6.27
C ASP A 175 -3.30 -14.13 -5.90
N PRO A 176 -3.34 -14.75 -4.71
CA PRO A 176 -4.55 -15.43 -4.27
C PRO A 176 -5.64 -14.36 -4.24
N VAL A 177 -6.58 -14.43 -5.18
CA VAL A 177 -7.82 -13.68 -5.12
C VAL A 177 -8.35 -13.96 -3.72
N GLU A 178 -8.42 -12.94 -2.86
CA GLU A 178 -9.11 -13.07 -1.58
C GLU A 178 -10.53 -13.49 -1.94
N SER A 179 -10.74 -14.80 -1.88
CA SER A 179 -11.98 -15.46 -2.17
C SER A 179 -12.86 -15.10 -1.00
N PHE A 180 -13.46 -13.92 -1.05
CA PHE A 180 -14.72 -13.63 -0.40
C PHE A 180 -15.75 -14.55 -1.05
N ARG A 181 -15.69 -15.84 -0.70
CA ARG A 181 -16.84 -16.73 -0.83
C ARG A 181 -17.88 -16.14 0.11
N SER A 182 -18.73 -15.34 -0.52
CA SER A 182 -20.03 -14.89 -0.10
C SER A 182 -20.68 -15.83 0.93
N LEU A 183 -21.03 -15.25 2.07
CA LEU A 183 -22.11 -15.60 3.00
C LEU A 183 -22.35 -17.08 3.32
#